data_AF-A0A0C9Z968-F1
#
_entry.id   AF-A0A0C9Z968-F1
#
_cell.length_a   1.000
_cell.length_b   1.000
_cell.length_c   1.000
_cell.angle_alpha   90.00
_cell.angle_beta   90.00
_cell.angle_gamma   90.00
#
_symmetry.space_group_name_H-M   'P 1'
#
loop_
_entity.id
_entity.type
_entity.pdbx_description
1 polymer ?
#
loop_
_entity_poly.entity_id
_entity_poly.type
_entity_poly.pdbx_seq_one_letter_code
_entity_poly.pdbx_strand_id
1 'polypeptide(L)'
;ETPQIFHGDGRKSENPADFLKSFNRAMRQQSVTVSIEKMEAFSDYLGTGSDAEIWFKALTQSSKTSWIVFVAAFEDRWPPIVVAEKTKAEYERELMEHLMSDAEVGTKTTLHDRECWTHEAWAAKALQLASRAGIAASASMIWQVRGRLPSVIKDLLKADEYADWNAFTTEVKELKGNRVLEKKEQ
;
A
#
# COMPACT_ATOMS: atom_id res chain seq x y z
N GLU A 1 -14.33 2.74 17.63
CA GLU A 1 -14.09 3.89 16.72
C GLU A 1 -15.42 4.30 16.13
N THR A 2 -15.77 5.59 16.18
CA THR A 2 -17.03 6.09 15.62
C THR A 2 -16.79 6.49 14.17
N PRO A 3 -17.59 5.98 13.21
CA PRO A 3 -17.52 6.42 11.82
C PRO A 3 -17.69 7.95 11.73
N GLN A 4 -16.94 8.58 10.83
CA GLN A 4 -17.14 10.00 10.53
C GLN A 4 -18.47 10.20 9.81
N ILE A 5 -19.05 11.40 9.94
CA ILE A 5 -20.26 11.78 9.21
C ILE A 5 -19.95 11.80 7.70
N PHE A 6 -20.78 11.12 6.92
CA PHE A 6 -20.68 11.02 5.47
C PHE A 6 -21.67 11.97 4.80
N HIS A 7 -21.18 12.75 3.85
CA HIS A 7 -21.93 13.74 3.11
C HIS A 7 -22.10 13.36 1.64
N GLY A 8 -21.18 12.60 1.06
CA GLY A 8 -21.30 12.05 -0.29
C GLY A 8 -21.12 13.07 -1.42
N ASP A 9 -20.56 14.24 -1.12
CA ASP A 9 -20.35 15.35 -2.06
C ASP A 9 -18.91 15.42 -2.60
N GLY A 10 -18.08 14.43 -2.27
CA GLY A 10 -16.70 14.34 -2.76
C GLY A 10 -15.73 15.31 -2.07
N ARG A 11 -16.08 15.81 -0.88
CA ARG A 11 -15.18 16.65 -0.07
C ARG A 11 -13.86 15.95 0.26
N LYS A 12 -12.83 16.76 0.49
CA LYS A 12 -11.50 16.27 0.90
C LYS A 12 -11.63 15.36 2.13
N SER A 13 -10.84 14.29 2.16
CA SER A 13 -10.81 13.25 3.21
C SER A 13 -12.02 12.30 3.31
N GLU A 14 -13.03 12.45 2.45
CA GLU A 14 -14.18 11.56 2.43
C GLU A 14 -13.98 10.45 1.37
N ASN A 15 -13.76 9.21 1.82
CA ASN A 15 -13.74 8.03 0.97
C ASN A 15 -14.96 7.15 1.27
N PRO A 16 -15.92 7.01 0.33
CA PRO A 16 -17.14 6.22 0.53
C PRO A 16 -16.88 4.77 0.94
N ALA A 17 -15.84 4.12 0.38
CA ALA A 17 -15.50 2.74 0.70
C ALA A 17 -14.92 2.61 2.12
N ASP A 18 -14.10 3.56 2.55
CA ASP A 18 -13.52 3.54 3.90
C ASP A 18 -14.57 3.90 4.96
N PHE A 19 -15.48 4.83 4.65
CA PHE A 19 -16.65 5.11 5.47
C PHE A 19 -17.50 3.84 5.68
N LEU A 20 -17.87 3.14 4.59
CA LEU A 20 -18.68 1.93 4.67
C LEU A 20 -17.98 0.82 5.48
N LYS A 21 -16.66 0.65 5.34
CA LYS A 21 -15.87 -0.27 6.17
C LYS A 21 -15.89 0.12 7.64
N SER A 22 -15.69 1.41 7.95
CA SER A 22 -15.71 1.93 9.32
C SER A 22 -17.08 1.75 9.97
N PHE A 23 -18.15 2.10 9.26
CA PHE A 23 -19.53 1.86 9.67
C PHE A 23 -19.80 0.39 9.96
N ASN A 24 -19.46 -0.51 9.03
CA ASN A 24 -19.64 -1.95 9.23
C ASN A 24 -18.89 -2.48 10.45
N ARG A 25 -17.68 -1.97 10.71
CA ARG A 25 -16.91 -2.34 11.91
C ARG A 25 -17.59 -1.83 13.19
N ALA A 26 -18.11 -0.60 13.20
CA ALA A 26 -18.84 -0.05 14.35
C ALA A 26 -20.12 -0.87 14.64
N MET A 27 -20.88 -1.23 13.62
CA MET A 27 -22.08 -2.08 13.77
C MET A 27 -21.75 -3.45 14.36
N ARG A 28 -20.65 -4.07 13.93
CA ARG A 28 -20.19 -5.34 14.53
C ARG A 28 -19.76 -5.18 15.99
N GLN A 29 -19.10 -4.08 16.35
CA GLN A 29 -18.72 -3.79 17.73
C GLN A 29 -19.94 -3.60 18.66
N GLN A 30 -21.04 -3.10 18.10
CA GLN A 30 -22.31 -2.90 18.80
C GLN A 30 -23.26 -4.10 18.65
N SER A 31 -22.82 -5.20 18.03
CA SER A 31 -23.64 -6.40 17.74
C SER A 31 -24.91 -6.14 16.92
N VAL A 32 -24.94 -5.04 16.15
CA VAL A 32 -26.04 -4.72 15.23
C VAL A 32 -25.88 -5.59 13.97
N THR A 33 -26.75 -6.59 13.87
CA THR A 33 -26.69 -7.62 12.81
C THR A 33 -27.94 -7.63 11.93
N VAL A 34 -29.06 -7.07 12.40
CA VAL A 34 -30.31 -6.99 11.65
C VAL A 34 -30.19 -5.91 10.57
N SER A 35 -30.60 -6.23 9.34
CA SER A 35 -30.44 -5.31 8.20
C SER A 35 -31.19 -3.98 8.40
N ILE A 36 -32.41 -4.02 8.93
CA ILE A 36 -33.24 -2.82 9.14
C ILE A 36 -32.58 -1.89 10.17
N GLU A 37 -32.25 -2.41 11.36
CA GLU A 37 -31.56 -1.65 12.41
C GLU A 37 -30.25 -1.04 11.90
N LYS A 38 -29.53 -1.80 11.06
CA LYS A 38 -28.29 -1.34 10.45
C LYS A 38 -28.50 -0.21 9.44
N MET A 39 -29.59 -0.23 8.67
CA MET A 39 -29.93 0.86 7.74
C MET A 39 -30.43 2.09 8.49
N GLU A 40 -31.15 1.93 9.59
CA GLU A 40 -31.54 3.04 10.47
C GLU A 40 -30.28 3.70 11.07
N ALA A 41 -29.40 2.89 11.67
CA ALA A 41 -28.14 3.38 12.20
C ALA A 41 -27.28 4.04 11.13
N PHE A 42 -27.29 3.55 9.87
CA PHE A 42 -26.56 4.18 8.77
C PHE A 42 -27.00 5.63 8.55
N SER A 43 -28.31 5.92 8.66
CA SER A 43 -28.84 7.26 8.48
C SER A 43 -28.33 8.27 9.52
N ASP A 44 -28.01 7.81 10.75
CA ASP A 44 -27.44 8.63 11.82
C ASP A 44 -26.00 9.10 11.52
N TYR A 45 -25.33 8.43 10.58
CA TYR A 45 -23.99 8.81 10.13
C TYR A 45 -24.01 9.69 8.86
N LEU A 46 -25.19 10.14 8.41
CA LEU A 46 -25.29 11.03 7.26
C LEU A 46 -25.38 12.49 7.69
N GLY A 47 -24.69 13.37 6.96
CA GLY A 47 -24.76 14.80 7.23
C GLY A 47 -26.15 15.34 6.92
N THR A 48 -26.72 16.14 7.81
CA THR A 48 -28.01 16.79 7.57
C THR A 48 -27.98 17.64 6.31
N GLY A 49 -28.94 17.41 5.41
CA GLY A 49 -29.07 18.11 4.12
C GLY A 49 -28.00 17.72 3.10
N SER A 50 -27.20 16.69 3.37
CA SER A 50 -26.15 16.23 2.46
C SER A 50 -26.67 15.43 1.27
N ASP A 51 -25.87 15.33 0.22
CA ASP A 51 -26.18 14.50 -0.96
C ASP A 51 -26.42 13.04 -0.57
N ALA A 52 -25.66 12.53 0.40
CA ALA A 52 -25.83 11.18 0.92
C ALA A 52 -27.17 11.00 1.65
N GLU A 53 -27.58 11.97 2.48
CA GLU A 53 -28.87 11.91 3.17
C GLU A 53 -30.05 12.01 2.20
N ILE A 54 -29.96 12.91 1.21
CA ILE A 54 -30.96 13.07 0.15
C ILE A 54 -31.10 11.76 -0.64
N TRP A 55 -29.99 11.17 -1.04
CA TRP A 55 -29.97 9.87 -1.73
C TRP A 55 -30.58 8.76 -0.87
N PHE A 56 -30.20 8.65 0.41
CA PHE A 56 -30.71 7.62 1.31
C PHE A 56 -32.24 7.71 1.50
N LYS A 57 -32.76 8.94 1.59
CA LYS A 57 -34.20 9.21 1.67
C LYS A 57 -34.93 8.85 0.37
N ALA A 58 -34.28 9.02 -0.78
CA ALA A 58 -34.82 8.69 -2.10
C ALA A 58 -34.76 7.19 -2.47
N LEU A 59 -34.05 6.36 -1.69
CA LEU A 59 -33.96 4.92 -1.95
C LEU A 59 -35.33 4.22 -1.89
N THR A 60 -35.59 3.38 -2.88
CA THR A 60 -36.79 2.55 -2.97
C THR A 60 -36.84 1.48 -1.86
N GLN A 61 -38.03 0.96 -1.57
CA GLN A 61 -38.21 -0.13 -0.61
C GLN A 61 -37.43 -1.40 -1.01
N SER A 62 -37.33 -1.68 -2.31
CA SER A 62 -36.51 -2.78 -2.84
C SER A 62 -35.03 -2.63 -2.49
N SER A 63 -34.49 -1.41 -2.51
CA SER A 63 -33.10 -1.13 -2.12
C SER A 63 -32.87 -1.23 -0.61
N LYS A 64 -33.93 -1.22 0.20
CA LYS A 64 -33.92 -1.35 1.67
C LYS A 64 -34.37 -2.73 2.16
N THR A 65 -34.34 -3.74 1.30
CA THR A 65 -34.80 -5.10 1.67
C THR A 65 -33.75 -5.89 2.46
N SER A 66 -32.47 -5.68 2.18
CA SER A 66 -31.38 -6.29 2.93
C SER A 66 -30.14 -5.39 2.90
N TRP A 67 -29.23 -5.61 3.86
CA TRP A 67 -27.97 -4.88 3.89
C TRP A 67 -27.12 -5.09 2.62
N ILE A 68 -27.20 -6.27 2.01
CA ILE A 68 -26.44 -6.58 0.77
C ILE A 68 -26.96 -5.73 -0.40
N VAL A 69 -28.29 -5.65 -0.58
CA VAL A 69 -28.88 -4.84 -1.64
C VAL A 69 -28.61 -3.34 -1.40
N PHE A 70 -28.67 -2.91 -0.15
CA PHE A 70 -28.32 -1.55 0.23
C PHE A 70 -26.87 -1.19 -0.13
N VAL A 71 -25.91 -2.07 0.20
CA VAL A 71 -24.50 -1.87 -0.14
C VAL A 71 -24.30 -1.80 -1.65
N ALA A 72 -24.96 -2.66 -2.43
CA ALA A 72 -24.87 -2.59 -3.88
C ALA A 72 -25.37 -1.25 -4.45
N ALA A 73 -26.49 -0.74 -3.92
CA ALA A 73 -27.00 0.58 -4.31
C ALA A 73 -26.06 1.73 -3.88
N PHE A 74 -25.40 1.59 -2.72
CA PHE A 74 -24.41 2.55 -2.24
C PHE A 74 -23.18 2.57 -3.16
N GLU A 75 -22.63 1.40 -3.51
CA GLU A 75 -21.47 1.28 -4.38
C GLU A 75 -21.77 1.68 -5.84
N ASP A 76 -23.02 1.53 -6.30
CA ASP A 76 -23.45 2.08 -7.60
C ASP A 76 -23.46 3.62 -7.59
N ARG A 77 -23.91 4.23 -6.49
CA ARG A 77 -23.94 5.70 -6.35
C ARG A 77 -22.56 6.30 -6.10
N TRP A 78 -21.73 5.64 -5.29
CA TRP A 78 -20.35 6.04 -5.00
C TRP A 78 -19.40 4.87 -5.29
N PRO A 79 -19.01 4.68 -6.56
CA PRO A 79 -18.09 3.61 -6.95
C PRO A 79 -16.78 3.71 -6.17
N PRO A 80 -16.25 2.58 -5.67
CA PRO A 80 -14.92 2.55 -5.08
C PRO A 80 -13.91 3.09 -6.09
N ILE A 81 -13.08 4.04 -5.66
CA ILE A 81 -11.98 4.51 -6.50
C ILE A 81 -10.99 3.35 -6.66
N VAL A 82 -10.98 2.75 -7.85
CA VAL A 82 -9.94 1.79 -8.23
C VAL A 82 -8.68 2.61 -8.47
N VAL A 83 -7.74 2.54 -7.53
CA VAL A 83 -6.39 3.06 -7.76
C VAL A 83 -5.83 2.27 -8.92
N ALA A 84 -5.56 2.94 -10.05
CA ALA A 84 -4.94 2.31 -11.20
C ALA A 84 -3.65 1.62 -10.73
N GLU A 85 -3.60 0.29 -10.89
CA GLU A 85 -2.40 -0.45 -10.57
C GLU A 85 -1.32 -0.02 -11.56
N LYS A 86 -0.15 0.38 -11.05
CA LYS A 86 0.97 0.72 -11.91
C LYS A 86 1.25 -0.46 -12.84
N THR A 87 1.50 -0.16 -14.08
CA THR A 87 1.87 -1.17 -15.08
C THR A 87 3.20 -1.82 -14.72
N LYS A 88 3.46 -2.99 -15.28
CA LYS A 88 4.77 -3.66 -15.19
C LYS A 88 5.92 -2.70 -15.54
N ALA A 89 5.78 -1.94 -16.64
CA ALA A 89 6.82 -1.01 -17.10
C ALA A 89 7.08 0.13 -16.10
N GLU A 90 6.05 0.60 -15.40
CA GLU A 90 6.22 1.61 -14.35
C GLU A 90 6.97 1.07 -13.13
N TYR A 91 6.70 -0.17 -12.73
CA TYR A 91 7.47 -0.82 -11.66
C TYR A 91 8.92 -1.10 -12.07
N GLU A 92 9.16 -1.51 -13.32
CA GLU A 92 10.51 -1.68 -13.86
C GLU A 92 11.28 -0.35 -13.88
N ARG A 93 10.62 0.75 -14.27
CA ARG A 93 11.20 2.10 -14.21
C ARG A 93 11.53 2.52 -12.78
N GLU A 94 10.60 2.35 -11.86
CA GLU A 94 10.83 2.66 -10.44
C GLU A 94 11.97 1.84 -9.85
N LEU A 95 12.09 0.57 -10.23
CA LEU A 95 13.20 -0.29 -9.80
C LEU A 95 14.55 0.26 -10.29
N MET A 96 14.60 0.80 -11.51
CA MET A 96 15.80 1.38 -12.10
C MET A 96 16.17 2.75 -11.52
N GLU A 97 15.19 3.48 -10.98
CA GLU A 97 15.33 4.78 -10.32
C GLU A 97 15.57 4.64 -8.81
N HIS A 98 15.27 3.47 -8.23
CA HIS A 98 15.49 3.15 -6.81
C HIS A 98 16.98 2.88 -6.55
N LEU A 99 17.75 3.97 -6.50
CA LEU A 99 19.20 3.94 -6.32
C LEU A 99 19.56 4.23 -4.86
N MET A 100 20.63 3.59 -4.40
CA MET A 100 21.33 3.96 -3.18
C MET A 100 22.51 4.84 -3.56
N SER A 101 22.56 6.06 -3.03
CA SER A 101 23.70 6.96 -3.25
C SER A 101 24.90 6.57 -2.40
N ASP A 102 26.10 6.98 -2.81
CA ASP A 102 27.34 6.73 -2.04
C ASP A 102 27.28 7.37 -0.63
N ALA A 103 26.57 8.49 -0.49
CA ALA A 103 26.38 9.17 0.79
C ALA A 103 25.56 8.31 1.78
N GLU A 104 24.62 7.53 1.27
CA GLU A 104 23.71 6.67 2.05
C GLU A 104 24.32 5.31 2.42
N VAL A 105 25.42 4.91 1.78
CA VAL A 105 26.13 3.69 2.13
C VAL A 105 26.58 3.73 3.58
N GLY A 106 26.41 2.63 4.32
CA GLY A 106 26.85 2.54 5.71
C GLY A 106 26.13 3.50 6.66
N THR A 107 24.99 4.09 6.27
CA THR A 107 24.13 4.84 7.17
C THR A 107 22.96 3.96 7.65
N LYS A 108 22.26 4.45 8.67
CA LYS A 108 21.01 3.85 9.13
C LYS A 108 19.82 4.68 8.65
N THR A 109 18.71 4.00 8.44
CA THR A 109 17.43 4.58 8.07
C THR A 109 16.30 3.87 8.81
N THR A 110 15.08 4.39 8.70
CA THR A 110 13.89 3.81 9.32
C THR A 110 13.04 3.12 8.26
N LEU A 111 12.77 1.83 8.47
CA LEU A 111 11.84 1.04 7.66
C LEU A 111 10.78 0.43 8.59
N HIS A 112 9.49 0.74 8.36
CA HIS A 112 8.37 0.26 9.19
C HIS A 112 8.58 0.52 10.69
N ASP A 113 8.93 1.78 11.05
CA ASP A 113 9.21 2.22 12.42
C ASP A 113 10.35 1.47 13.13
N ARG A 114 11.20 0.79 12.35
CA ARG A 114 12.39 0.10 12.84
C ARG A 114 13.65 0.67 12.19
N GLU A 115 14.63 1.00 13.02
CA GLU A 115 15.97 1.38 12.55
C GLU A 115 16.66 0.16 11.91
N CYS A 116 17.18 0.33 10.70
CA CYS A 116 17.94 -0.67 9.95
C CYS A 116 19.02 0.02 9.12
N TRP A 117 19.95 -0.76 8.56
CA TRP A 117 20.94 -0.20 7.64
C TRP A 117 20.29 0.14 6.29
N THR A 118 20.78 1.20 5.64
CA THR A 118 20.19 1.68 4.39
C THR A 118 20.20 0.62 3.29
N HIS A 119 21.18 -0.28 3.25
CA HIS A 119 21.20 -1.39 2.29
C HIS A 119 20.11 -2.43 2.54
N GLU A 120 19.69 -2.64 3.79
CA GLU A 120 18.57 -3.52 4.12
C GLU A 120 17.24 -2.93 3.63
N ALA A 121 17.02 -1.64 3.90
CA ALA A 121 15.83 -0.92 3.45
C ALA A 121 15.77 -0.85 1.91
N TRP A 122 16.90 -0.58 1.28
CA TRP A 122 17.02 -0.57 -0.17
C TRP A 122 16.67 -1.94 -0.76
N ALA A 123 17.23 -3.03 -0.23
CA ALA A 123 17.02 -4.39 -0.73
C ALA A 123 15.55 -4.82 -0.60
N ALA A 124 14.91 -4.50 0.54
CA ALA A 124 13.49 -4.78 0.75
C ALA A 124 12.61 -4.07 -0.28
N LYS A 125 12.91 -2.80 -0.58
CA LYS A 125 12.17 -2.02 -1.58
C LYS A 125 12.43 -2.49 -3.01
N ALA A 126 13.67 -2.83 -3.34
CA ALA A 126 14.03 -3.39 -4.65
C ALA A 126 13.28 -4.70 -4.92
N LEU A 127 13.24 -5.62 -3.94
CA LEU A 127 12.49 -6.87 -4.05
C LEU A 127 10.98 -6.63 -4.21
N GLN A 128 10.42 -5.66 -3.49
CA GLN A 128 9.02 -5.28 -3.63
C GLN A 128 8.69 -4.80 -5.06
N LEU A 129 9.54 -3.94 -5.64
CA LEU A 129 9.36 -3.43 -7.00
C LEU A 129 9.52 -4.54 -8.05
N ALA A 130 10.54 -5.39 -7.92
CA ALA A 130 10.74 -6.55 -8.79
C ALA A 130 9.56 -7.54 -8.72
N SER A 131 8.98 -7.74 -7.54
CA SER A 131 7.80 -8.60 -7.34
C SER A 131 6.57 -8.02 -8.04
N ARG A 132 6.35 -6.71 -7.93
CA ARG A 132 5.23 -6.02 -8.58
C ARG A 132 5.39 -5.90 -10.10
N ALA A 133 6.64 -5.87 -10.59
CA ALA A 133 6.94 -6.00 -12.02
C ALA A 133 6.82 -7.46 -12.53
N GLY A 134 6.60 -8.44 -11.65
CA GLY A 134 6.51 -9.85 -12.02
C GLY A 134 7.84 -10.47 -12.47
N ILE A 135 8.98 -9.89 -12.08
CA ILE A 135 10.33 -10.35 -12.47
C ILE A 135 11.11 -10.97 -11.31
N ALA A 136 10.54 -11.04 -10.10
CA ALA A 136 11.25 -11.46 -8.89
C ALA A 136 11.90 -12.85 -8.97
N ALA A 137 11.29 -13.79 -9.71
CA ALA A 137 11.80 -15.15 -9.91
C ALA A 137 12.75 -15.28 -11.14
N SER A 138 13.27 -14.16 -11.64
CA SER A 138 14.15 -14.14 -12.81
C SER A 138 15.35 -13.23 -12.58
N ALA A 139 16.41 -13.44 -13.37
CA ALA A 139 17.60 -12.57 -13.37
C ALA A 139 17.38 -11.22 -14.09
N SER A 140 16.16 -10.95 -14.58
CA SER A 140 15.86 -9.76 -15.39
C SER A 140 16.25 -8.49 -14.65
N MET A 141 17.00 -7.62 -15.33
CA MET A 141 17.44 -6.30 -14.84
C MET A 141 18.40 -6.31 -13.64
N ILE A 142 18.73 -7.46 -13.04
CA ILE A 142 19.67 -7.51 -11.91
C ILE A 142 21.01 -6.89 -12.27
N TRP A 143 21.55 -7.22 -13.45
CA TRP A 143 22.83 -6.67 -13.90
C TRP A 143 22.81 -5.15 -14.03
N GLN A 144 21.68 -4.58 -14.48
CA GLN A 144 21.52 -3.14 -14.66
C GLN A 144 21.48 -2.41 -13.32
N VAL A 145 20.70 -2.95 -12.37
CA VAL A 145 20.59 -2.38 -11.02
C VAL A 145 21.89 -2.57 -10.24
N ARG A 146 22.49 -3.77 -10.26
CA ARG A 146 23.79 -4.03 -9.65
C ARG A 146 24.85 -3.08 -10.21
N GLY A 147 24.88 -2.84 -11.53
CA GLY A 147 25.84 -1.93 -12.15
C GLY A 147 25.80 -0.50 -11.57
N ARG A 148 24.63 -0.05 -11.13
CA ARG A 148 24.40 1.28 -10.55
C ARG A 148 24.56 1.34 -9.03
N LEU A 149 24.77 0.21 -8.35
CA LEU A 149 25.05 0.23 -6.92
C LEU A 149 26.42 0.86 -6.63
N PRO A 150 26.56 1.49 -5.44
CA PRO A 150 27.85 1.94 -4.91
C PRO A 150 28.92 0.84 -4.96
N SER A 151 30.16 1.22 -5.29
CA SER A 151 31.30 0.27 -5.36
C SER A 151 31.48 -0.51 -4.07
N VAL A 152 31.36 0.16 -2.91
CA VAL A 152 31.44 -0.44 -1.58
C VAL A 152 30.49 -1.63 -1.44
N ILE A 153 29.23 -1.49 -1.90
CA ILE A 153 28.24 -2.57 -1.84
C ILE A 153 28.61 -3.67 -2.84
N LYS A 154 28.92 -3.31 -4.09
CA LYS A 154 29.26 -4.28 -5.15
C LYS A 154 30.43 -5.18 -4.75
N ASP A 155 31.48 -4.60 -4.18
CA ASP A 155 32.67 -5.34 -3.78
C ASP A 155 32.46 -6.25 -2.56
N LEU A 156 31.38 -6.05 -1.81
CA LEU A 156 31.03 -6.88 -0.65
C LEU A 156 30.10 -8.04 -1.02
N LEU A 157 29.51 -8.01 -2.22
CA LEU A 157 28.77 -9.14 -2.78
C LEU A 157 29.75 -10.24 -3.19
N LYS A 158 29.40 -11.50 -2.88
CA LYS A 158 30.21 -12.68 -3.18
C LYS A 158 30.01 -13.16 -4.60
N ALA A 159 28.82 -12.94 -5.18
CA ALA A 159 28.48 -13.37 -6.52
C ALA A 159 28.45 -12.19 -7.50
N ASP A 160 28.92 -12.46 -8.71
CA ASP A 160 28.80 -11.52 -9.83
C ASP A 160 27.44 -11.65 -10.54
N GLU A 161 26.82 -12.82 -10.45
CA GLU A 161 25.55 -13.15 -11.07
C GLU A 161 24.58 -13.82 -10.09
N TYR A 162 23.29 -13.58 -10.28
CA TYR A 162 22.22 -14.10 -9.45
C TYR A 162 21.12 -14.70 -10.31
N ALA A 163 20.59 -15.84 -9.89
CA ALA A 163 19.50 -16.52 -10.60
C ALA A 163 18.19 -15.71 -10.57
N ASP A 164 17.93 -15.00 -9.47
CA ASP A 164 16.71 -14.25 -9.24
C ASP A 164 16.89 -13.09 -8.25
N TRP A 165 15.86 -12.25 -8.13
CA TRP A 165 15.87 -11.09 -7.23
C TRP A 165 15.86 -11.46 -5.76
N ASN A 166 15.34 -12.62 -5.38
CA ASN A 166 15.38 -13.06 -3.99
C ASN A 166 16.83 -13.34 -3.58
N ALA A 167 17.59 -14.06 -4.40
CA ALA A 167 19.00 -14.33 -4.14
C ALA A 167 19.82 -13.02 -4.04
N PHE A 168 19.66 -12.13 -5.02
CA PHE A 168 20.39 -10.85 -5.06
C PHE A 168 20.08 -9.95 -3.85
N THR A 169 18.80 -9.72 -3.57
CA THR A 169 18.40 -8.80 -2.48
C THR A 169 18.64 -9.41 -1.10
N THR A 170 18.57 -10.74 -0.95
CA THR A 170 18.97 -11.43 0.28
C THR A 170 20.44 -11.19 0.58
N GLU A 171 21.32 -11.37 -0.41
CA GLU A 171 22.75 -11.15 -0.16
C GLU A 171 23.06 -9.68 0.17
N VAL A 172 22.46 -8.72 -0.52
CA VAL A 172 22.61 -7.30 -0.18
C VAL A 172 22.14 -7.04 1.25
N LYS A 173 20.97 -7.56 1.63
CA LYS A 173 20.40 -7.38 2.98
C LYS A 173 21.27 -8.01 4.08
N GLU A 174 21.91 -9.13 3.81
CA GLU A 174 22.75 -9.86 4.76
C GLU A 174 24.16 -9.27 4.92
N LEU A 175 24.51 -8.23 4.15
CA LEU A 175 25.76 -7.49 4.36
C LEU A 175 25.79 -6.93 5.79
N LYS A 176 26.89 -7.22 6.50
CA LYS A 176 27.10 -6.69 7.85
C LYS A 176 27.30 -5.19 7.79
N GLY A 177 26.35 -4.40 8.29
CA GLY A 177 26.39 -2.94 8.18
C GLY A 177 27.67 -2.28 8.70
N ASN A 178 28.26 -2.77 9.80
CA ASN A 178 29.56 -2.27 10.28
C ASN A 178 30.68 -2.43 9.24
N ARG A 179 30.70 -3.56 8.52
CA ARG A 179 31.68 -3.81 7.46
C ARG A 179 31.44 -2.91 6.24
N VAL A 180 30.18 -2.60 5.95
CA VAL A 180 29.81 -1.64 4.89
C VAL A 180 30.31 -0.24 5.27
N LEU A 181 30.12 0.17 6.52
CA LEU A 181 30.61 1.45 7.03
C LEU A 181 32.14 1.52 7.01
N GLU A 182 32.82 0.52 7.57
CA GLU A 182 34.29 0.45 7.59
C GLU A 182 34.89 0.55 6.18
N LYS A 183 34.28 -0.11 5.19
CA LYS A 183 34.76 -0.07 3.81
C LYS A 183 34.48 1.26 3.11
N LYS A 184 33.46 2.02 3.54
CA LYS A 184 33.19 3.38 3.02
C LYS A 184 34.22 4.39 3.54
N GLU A 185 34.75 4.18 4.74
CA GLU A 185 35.70 5.09 5.40
C GLU A 185 37.17 4.88 4.97
N GLN A 186 37.45 3.83 4.18
CA GLN A 186 38.77 3.52 3.60
C GLN A 186 38.97 4.24 2.27
#